data_AF-A0A4Q4VJL8-F1
#
_entry.id   AF-A0A4Q4VJL8-F1
#
_cell.length_a   1.000
_cell.length_b   1.000
_cell.length_c   1.000
_cell.angle_alpha   90.00
_cell.angle_beta   90.00
_cell.angle_gamma   90.00
#
_symmetry.space_group_name_H-M   'P 1'
#
loop_
_entity.id
_entity.type
_entity.pdbx_description
1 polymer ?
#
loop_
_entity_poly.entity_id
_entity_poly.type
_entity_poly.pdbx_seq_one_letter_code
_entity_poly.pdbx_strand_id
1 'polypeptide(L)'
;MSSPAITGLKPILVWLTRKFGKNTSKGASHPNSNNASTWPNPWKVVVILEELAIEDPNTDLVLWESGAIIQYLIEQYDVNKTLTYDGLKEKHHLNQWLQFQMSGQGPYYGAASWFNVLHHEKLPSVIERYNNQLRRVLGVLDGWLEGKQWLVGDKMTYADLAFLPWNDRIDAVILCAPEEKFAGFPNVQAWHERMAARPSWKRSMDIRAGLMQEQGLENATGRPGRFKSHQEYKAAIAAGEDTTETV
;
A
#
# COMPACT_ATOMS: atom_id res chain seq x y z
N MET A 1 -17.56 -27.37 16.07
CA MET A 1 -16.53 -27.35 15.01
C MET A 1 -16.20 -25.89 14.74
N SER A 2 -15.03 -25.46 15.19
CA SER A 2 -14.58 -24.07 15.26
C SER A 2 -14.00 -23.60 13.92
N SER A 3 -14.51 -22.48 13.41
CA SER A 3 -14.05 -21.79 12.19
C SER A 3 -12.61 -21.28 12.37
N PRO A 4 -11.70 -21.43 11.38
CA PRO A 4 -10.37 -20.87 11.46
C PRO A 4 -10.46 -19.35 11.23
N ALA A 5 -10.05 -18.58 12.23
CA ALA A 5 -10.01 -17.12 12.17
C ALA A 5 -9.05 -16.63 11.07
N ILE A 6 -9.46 -15.60 10.33
CA ILE A 6 -8.63 -14.87 9.37
C ILE A 6 -7.58 -14.07 10.16
N THR A 7 -6.51 -14.73 10.58
CA THR A 7 -5.34 -14.11 11.20
C THR A 7 -4.14 -14.39 10.29
N GLY A 8 -3.83 -13.49 9.34
CA GLY A 8 -2.68 -13.73 8.47
C GLY A 8 -2.35 -12.75 7.34
N LEU A 9 -3.04 -11.62 7.18
CA LEU A 9 -2.68 -10.66 6.13
C LEU A 9 -1.54 -9.74 6.60
N LYS A 10 -0.32 -10.02 6.13
CA LYS A 10 0.81 -9.10 6.21
C LYS A 10 0.51 -7.86 5.36
N PRO A 11 0.92 -6.64 5.76
CA PRO A 11 0.48 -5.43 5.09
C PRO A 11 1.33 -5.17 3.85
N ILE A 12 0.61 -4.88 2.78
CA ILE A 12 1.12 -4.63 1.44
C ILE A 12 1.30 -3.11 1.30
N LEU A 13 2.53 -2.60 1.40
CA LEU A 13 2.96 -1.34 0.74
C LEU A 13 4.47 -1.08 0.95
N VAL A 14 5.32 -1.53 0.02
CA VAL A 14 6.62 -0.91 -0.36
C VAL A 14 7.03 -1.46 -1.73
N TRP A 15 7.12 -0.62 -2.76
CA TRP A 15 8.27 -0.55 -3.69
C TRP A 15 8.01 0.37 -4.90
N LEU A 16 8.83 1.42 -5.03
CA LEU A 16 9.01 2.17 -6.27
C LEU A 16 10.42 2.77 -6.21
N THR A 17 11.43 2.04 -6.72
CA THR A 17 12.72 2.55 -7.27
C THR A 17 13.80 1.46 -7.34
N ARG A 18 13.82 0.58 -8.37
CA ARG A 18 15.06 -0.20 -8.61
C ARG A 18 15.39 -0.63 -10.04
N LYS A 19 14.68 -0.21 -11.10
CA LYS A 19 15.04 -0.76 -12.42
C LYS A 19 14.94 0.14 -13.64
N PHE A 20 15.29 1.43 -13.50
CA PHE A 20 15.68 2.23 -14.67
C PHE A 20 17.19 2.20 -14.98
N GLY A 21 17.96 1.30 -14.32
CA GLY A 21 19.42 1.42 -14.30
C GLY A 21 20.26 0.41 -15.09
N LYS A 22 19.80 -0.80 -15.47
CA LYS A 22 20.67 -1.77 -16.17
C LYS A 22 19.94 -2.67 -17.18
N ASN A 23 20.47 -2.59 -18.40
CA ASN A 23 20.22 -3.34 -19.64
C ASN A 23 19.71 -4.78 -19.53
N THR A 24 18.79 -5.06 -20.44
CA THR A 24 18.64 -6.27 -21.28
C THR A 24 19.82 -7.26 -21.26
N SER A 25 19.56 -8.50 -20.84
CA SER A 25 19.95 -9.76 -21.52
C SER A 25 20.00 -10.94 -20.54
N LYS A 26 19.52 -12.11 -21.01
CA LYS A 26 19.47 -13.44 -20.36
C LYS A 26 18.32 -13.57 -19.35
N GLY A 27 17.36 -14.47 -19.49
CA GLY A 27 17.29 -15.75 -20.19
C GLY A 27 16.57 -16.68 -19.21
N ALA A 28 15.38 -17.13 -19.56
CA ALA A 28 14.53 -17.95 -18.70
C ALA A 28 15.17 -19.29 -18.37
N SER A 29 15.14 -19.69 -17.09
CA SER A 29 15.17 -21.10 -16.66
C SER A 29 14.79 -21.26 -15.18
N HIS A 30 13.73 -22.04 -14.94
CA HIS A 30 13.57 -22.88 -13.73
C HIS A 30 14.29 -24.22 -14.00
N PRO A 31 14.76 -25.03 -13.00
CA PRO A 31 13.95 -25.53 -11.86
C PRO A 31 14.66 -25.88 -10.51
N ASN A 32 13.82 -26.06 -9.47
CA ASN A 32 13.88 -26.93 -8.27
C ASN A 32 15.17 -27.14 -7.42
N SER A 33 15.09 -26.90 -6.09
CA SER A 33 15.02 -27.97 -5.04
C SER A 33 15.27 -27.47 -3.60
N ASN A 34 14.33 -27.83 -2.72
CA ASN A 34 14.41 -28.27 -1.32
C ASN A 34 15.61 -27.86 -0.42
N ASN A 35 15.30 -27.18 0.70
CA ASN A 35 15.57 -27.69 2.05
C ASN A 35 14.75 -26.94 3.14
N ALA A 36 14.45 -27.66 4.22
CA ALA A 36 13.26 -27.53 5.06
C ALA A 36 13.43 -26.77 6.40
N SER A 37 12.27 -26.45 7.01
CA SER A 37 12.00 -26.14 8.44
C SER A 37 12.35 -24.70 8.89
N THR A 38 11.44 -23.87 9.46
CA THR A 38 10.43 -24.12 10.51
C THR A 38 9.30 -23.05 10.52
N TRP A 39 8.08 -23.48 10.90
CA TRP A 39 6.81 -22.76 11.20
C TRP A 39 5.91 -22.24 10.04
N PRO A 40 4.58 -22.54 10.06
CA PRO A 40 3.71 -22.41 8.89
C PRO A 40 3.11 -21.01 8.80
N ASN A 41 3.59 -20.22 7.85
CA ASN A 41 2.79 -19.17 7.23
C ASN A 41 2.26 -19.73 5.91
N PRO A 42 0.94 -19.92 5.73
CA PRO A 42 0.40 -20.49 4.50
C PRO A 42 0.47 -19.53 3.31
N TRP A 43 0.75 -18.24 3.54
CA TRP A 43 0.81 -17.24 2.48
C TRP A 43 2.26 -16.90 2.15
N LYS A 44 2.74 -17.30 0.97
CA LYS A 44 3.96 -16.73 0.39
C LYS A 44 3.55 -15.61 -0.56
N VAL A 45 3.97 -14.39 -0.22
CA VAL A 45 4.00 -13.27 -1.16
C VAL A 45 5.31 -13.41 -1.92
N VAL A 46 5.25 -13.87 -3.17
CA VAL A 46 6.41 -14.03 -4.04
C VAL A 46 6.43 -12.87 -5.02
N VAL A 47 7.50 -12.08 -5.02
CA VAL A 47 7.67 -10.97 -5.97
C VAL A 47 8.20 -11.56 -7.29
N ILE A 48 7.33 -11.76 -8.26
CA ILE A 48 7.71 -12.13 -9.62
C ILE A 48 7.56 -10.87 -10.47
N LEU A 49 8.69 -10.26 -10.85
CA LEU A 49 8.77 -9.09 -11.73
C LEU A 49 7.92 -7.90 -11.26
N GLU A 50 8.46 -7.11 -10.33
CA GLU A 50 8.04 -5.72 -10.05
C GLU A 50 6.60 -5.45 -9.60
N GLU A 51 5.77 -6.48 -9.40
CA GLU A 51 4.43 -6.34 -8.85
C GLU A 51 4.18 -7.28 -7.66
N LEU A 52 3.38 -6.79 -6.71
CA LEU A 52 2.96 -7.52 -5.53
C LEU A 52 2.06 -8.67 -5.96
N ALA A 53 2.54 -9.91 -5.83
CA ALA A 53 1.76 -11.10 -6.12
C ALA A 53 1.49 -11.94 -4.87
N ILE A 54 0.29 -12.51 -4.78
CA ILE A 54 -0.05 -13.59 -3.85
C ILE A 54 0.11 -14.93 -4.57
N GLU A 55 0.73 -15.90 -3.89
CA GLU A 55 0.66 -17.31 -4.24
C GLU A 55 -0.23 -18.00 -3.20
N ASP A 56 -1.39 -18.50 -3.62
CA ASP A 56 -2.31 -19.22 -2.76
C ASP A 56 -2.08 -20.74 -2.89
N PRO A 57 -1.53 -21.42 -1.86
CA PRO A 57 -1.28 -22.85 -1.94
C PRO A 57 -2.56 -23.70 -1.88
N ASN A 58 -3.70 -23.12 -1.50
CA ASN A 58 -4.97 -23.85 -1.44
C ASN A 58 -5.62 -23.98 -2.82
N THR A 59 -5.36 -23.02 -3.72
CA THR A 59 -5.95 -23.01 -5.07
C THR A 59 -4.91 -23.08 -6.19
N ASP A 60 -3.62 -23.13 -5.86
CA ASP A 60 -2.49 -23.08 -6.82
C ASP A 60 -2.58 -21.85 -7.74
N LEU A 61 -3.09 -20.72 -7.21
CA LEU A 61 -3.29 -19.48 -7.97
C LEU A 61 -2.19 -18.48 -7.63
N VAL A 62 -1.52 -17.99 -8.66
CA VAL A 62 -0.64 -16.82 -8.57
C VAL A 62 -1.37 -15.63 -9.15
N LEU A 63 -1.54 -14.58 -8.35
CA LEU A 63 -2.29 -13.39 -8.71
C LEU A 63 -1.53 -12.12 -8.38
N TRP A 64 -1.51 -11.17 -9.31
CA TRP A 64 -0.94 -9.84 -9.19
C TRP A 64 -2.05 -8.79 -9.28
N GLU A 65 -1.71 -7.51 -9.11
CA GLU A 65 -2.61 -6.40 -8.83
C GLU A 65 -3.32 -6.45 -7.46
N SER A 66 -3.08 -5.42 -6.64
CA SER A 66 -3.67 -5.35 -5.30
C SER A 66 -5.21 -5.39 -5.31
N GLY A 67 -5.86 -4.77 -6.30
CA GLY A 67 -7.32 -4.82 -6.45
C GLY A 67 -7.86 -6.19 -6.85
N ALA A 68 -7.12 -6.96 -7.64
CA ALA A 68 -7.49 -8.33 -7.98
C ALA A 68 -7.29 -9.26 -6.77
N ILE A 69 -6.17 -9.10 -6.06
CA ILE A 69 -5.86 -9.83 -4.83
C ILE A 69 -6.94 -9.60 -3.76
N ILE A 70 -7.35 -8.33 -3.54
CA ILE A 70 -8.42 -8.02 -2.58
C ILE A 70 -9.72 -8.72 -2.97
N GLN A 71 -10.12 -8.65 -4.24
CA GLN A 71 -11.35 -9.32 -4.69
C GLN A 71 -11.29 -10.83 -4.50
N TYR A 72 -10.16 -11.46 -4.86
CA TYR A 72 -9.93 -12.88 -4.65
C TYR A 72 -10.05 -13.25 -3.16
N LEU A 73 -9.40 -12.50 -2.27
CA LEU A 73 -9.44 -12.75 -0.84
C LEU A 73 -10.87 -12.63 -0.27
N ILE A 74 -11.64 -11.67 -0.76
CA ILE A 74 -13.04 -11.49 -0.35
C ILE A 74 -13.93 -12.61 -0.87
N GLU A 75 -13.71 -13.06 -2.11
CA GLU A 75 -14.47 -14.16 -2.70
C GLU A 75 -14.20 -15.49 -1.97
N GLN A 76 -12.94 -15.80 -1.70
CA GLN A 76 -12.53 -17.08 -1.12
C GLN A 76 -12.65 -17.12 0.42
N TYR A 77 -12.30 -16.03 1.11
CA TYR A 77 -12.07 -16.06 2.56
C TYR A 77 -13.06 -15.23 3.37
N ASP A 78 -13.75 -14.23 2.80
CA ASP A 78 -14.81 -13.50 3.53
C ASP A 78 -16.15 -14.25 3.47
N VAL A 79 -16.17 -15.45 4.04
CA VAL A 79 -17.33 -16.36 4.07
C VAL A 79 -18.49 -15.73 4.84
N ASN A 80 -18.19 -15.09 5.97
CA ASN A 80 -19.19 -14.46 6.86
C ASN A 80 -19.59 -13.04 6.41
N LYS A 81 -19.10 -12.58 5.25
CA LYS A 81 -19.40 -11.24 4.70
C LYS A 81 -19.15 -10.13 5.72
N THR A 82 -18.02 -10.23 6.41
CA THR A 82 -17.60 -9.24 7.41
C THR A 82 -17.06 -7.97 6.76
N LEU A 83 -16.47 -8.09 5.57
CA LEU A 83 -15.82 -7.00 4.83
C LEU A 83 -16.51 -6.70 3.50
N THR A 84 -17.60 -7.40 3.17
CA THR A 84 -18.34 -7.21 1.93
C THR A 84 -19.86 -7.25 2.15
N TYR A 85 -20.61 -6.95 1.09
CA TYR A 85 -22.05 -7.12 0.98
C TYR A 85 -22.38 -8.04 -0.21
N ASP A 86 -23.53 -8.70 -0.15
CA ASP A 86 -24.07 -9.60 -1.18
C ASP A 86 -25.16 -8.94 -2.04
N GLY A 87 -25.75 -7.84 -1.55
CA GLY A 87 -26.71 -7.02 -2.28
C GLY A 87 -26.12 -6.46 -3.59
N LEU A 88 -26.97 -6.44 -4.64
CA LEU A 88 -26.57 -6.02 -5.98
C LEU A 88 -25.98 -4.60 -5.98
N LYS A 89 -26.63 -3.66 -5.28
CA LYS A 89 -26.23 -2.24 -5.27
C LYS A 89 -24.91 -2.07 -4.53
N GLU A 90 -24.81 -2.67 -3.35
CA GLU A 90 -23.63 -2.60 -2.49
C GLU A 90 -22.42 -3.20 -3.19
N LYS A 91 -22.57 -4.36 -3.84
CA LYS A 91 -21.49 -4.99 -4.62
C LYS A 91 -20.94 -4.05 -5.70
N HIS A 92 -21.81 -3.38 -6.45
CA HIS A 92 -21.38 -2.45 -7.49
C HIS A 92 -20.73 -1.18 -6.93
N HIS A 93 -21.24 -0.65 -5.82
CA HIS A 93 -20.62 0.49 -5.15
C HIS A 93 -19.27 0.15 -4.53
N LEU A 94 -19.12 -1.04 -3.93
CA LEU A 94 -17.82 -1.50 -3.42
C LEU A 94 -16.78 -1.61 -4.54
N ASN A 95 -17.18 -2.20 -5.67
CA ASN A 95 -16.29 -2.28 -6.83
C ASN A 95 -15.97 -0.88 -7.39
N GLN A 96 -16.95 0.03 -7.45
CA GLN A 96 -16.73 1.42 -7.87
C GLN A 96 -15.65 2.11 -7.01
N TRP A 97 -15.74 1.98 -5.69
CA TRP A 97 -14.75 2.58 -4.78
C TRP A 97 -13.38 1.92 -4.88
N LEU A 98 -13.33 0.59 -5.03
CA LEU A 98 -12.07 -0.12 -5.27
C LEU A 98 -11.41 0.37 -6.56
N GLN A 99 -12.16 0.48 -7.65
CA GLN A 99 -11.62 0.98 -8.93
C GLN A 99 -11.22 2.45 -8.85
N PHE A 100 -11.94 3.28 -8.08
CA PHE A 100 -11.54 4.66 -7.82
C PHE A 100 -10.21 4.73 -7.05
N GLN A 101 -9.97 3.80 -6.12
CA GLN A 101 -8.70 3.69 -5.40
C GLN A 101 -7.56 3.27 -6.35
N MET A 102 -7.77 2.21 -7.14
CA MET A 102 -6.76 1.63 -8.03
C MET A 102 -6.38 2.56 -9.19
N SER A 103 -7.35 3.24 -9.79
CA SER A 103 -7.11 4.15 -10.92
C SER A 103 -6.85 5.60 -10.53
N GLY A 104 -7.32 6.01 -9.34
CA GLY A 104 -7.21 7.38 -8.85
C GLY A 104 -6.10 7.53 -7.81
N GLN A 105 -6.36 7.08 -6.58
CA GLN A 105 -5.46 7.34 -5.46
C GLN A 105 -4.06 6.77 -5.70
N GLY A 106 -3.94 5.49 -6.06
CA GLY A 106 -2.64 4.82 -6.19
C GLY A 106 -1.70 5.53 -7.18
N PRO A 107 -2.09 5.67 -8.46
CA PRO A 107 -1.24 6.29 -9.47
C PRO A 107 -0.92 7.77 -9.18
N TYR A 108 -1.90 8.56 -8.71
CA TYR A 108 -1.66 9.98 -8.43
C TYR A 108 -0.77 10.19 -7.20
N TYR A 109 -0.92 9.38 -6.16
CA TYR A 109 -0.10 9.51 -4.95
C TYR A 109 1.32 9.00 -5.21
N GLY A 110 1.48 7.95 -6.02
CA GLY A 110 2.79 7.50 -6.49
C GLY A 110 3.53 8.57 -7.29
N ALA A 111 2.83 9.20 -8.24
CA ALA A 111 3.40 10.32 -9.01
C ALA A 111 3.74 11.53 -8.13
N ALA A 112 2.84 11.91 -7.21
CA ALA A 112 3.11 12.98 -6.25
C ALA A 112 4.36 12.68 -5.41
N SER A 113 4.45 11.46 -4.85
CA SER A 113 5.61 11.01 -4.07
C SER A 113 6.90 11.07 -4.87
N TRP A 114 6.87 10.61 -6.13
CA TRP A 114 8.02 10.69 -7.03
C TRP A 114 8.49 12.13 -7.20
N PHE A 115 7.63 13.06 -7.59
CA PHE A 115 8.05 14.46 -7.84
C PHE A 115 8.38 15.23 -6.55
N ASN A 116 7.65 15.00 -5.46
CA ASN A 116 7.90 15.65 -4.16
C ASN A 116 9.17 15.14 -3.49
N VAL A 117 9.43 13.84 -3.52
CA VAL A 117 10.46 13.21 -2.69
C VAL A 117 11.66 12.79 -3.53
N LEU A 118 11.42 11.93 -4.52
CA LEU A 118 12.45 11.11 -5.17
C LEU A 118 13.11 11.79 -6.37
N HIS A 119 12.37 12.60 -7.13
CA HIS A 119 12.87 13.26 -8.33
C HIS A 119 14.02 14.19 -7.97
N HIS A 120 15.09 14.11 -8.78
CA HIS A 120 16.35 14.83 -8.57
C HIS A 120 16.16 16.34 -8.74
N GLU A 121 15.39 16.75 -9.75
CA GLU A 121 14.97 18.13 -9.96
C GLU A 121 13.62 18.43 -9.30
N LYS A 122 13.43 19.68 -8.88
CA LYS A 122 12.14 20.19 -8.40
C LYS A 122 11.46 20.97 -9.51
N LEU A 123 10.31 20.46 -9.95
CA LEU A 123 9.46 21.04 -10.99
C LEU A 123 8.17 21.57 -10.34
N PRO A 124 8.10 22.87 -9.96
CA PRO A 124 6.98 23.39 -9.17
C PRO A 124 5.62 23.15 -9.81
N SER A 125 5.49 23.34 -11.12
CA SER A 125 4.23 23.14 -11.85
C SER A 125 3.74 21.68 -11.82
N VAL A 126 4.65 20.71 -11.84
CA VAL A 126 4.33 19.28 -11.80
C VAL A 126 3.96 18.87 -10.38
N ILE A 127 4.72 19.34 -9.40
CA ILE A 127 4.44 19.15 -7.97
C ILE A 127 3.05 19.69 -7.63
N GLU A 128 2.77 20.93 -8.01
CA GLU A 128 1.47 21.57 -7.80
C GLU A 128 0.34 20.76 -8.44
N ARG A 129 0.52 20.33 -9.71
CA ARG A 129 -0.47 19.52 -10.42
C ARG A 129 -0.82 18.23 -9.67
N TYR A 130 0.18 17.45 -9.24
CA TYR A 130 -0.07 16.17 -8.57
C TYR A 130 -0.55 16.33 -7.13
N ASN A 131 -0.08 17.34 -6.40
CA ASN A 131 -0.62 17.69 -5.09
C ASN A 131 -2.09 18.10 -5.19
N ASN A 132 -2.48 18.83 -6.23
CA ASN A 132 -3.87 19.15 -6.52
C ASN A 132 -4.71 17.92 -6.88
N GLN A 133 -4.15 16.92 -7.58
CA GLN A 133 -4.84 15.64 -7.80
C GLN A 133 -5.06 14.87 -6.50
N LEU A 134 -4.07 14.86 -5.60
CA LEU A 134 -4.22 14.27 -4.27
C LEU A 134 -5.35 14.95 -3.49
N ARG A 135 -5.37 16.29 -3.45
CA ARG A 135 -6.44 17.07 -2.81
C ARG A 135 -7.80 16.83 -3.47
N ARG A 136 -7.86 16.65 -4.79
CA ARG A 136 -9.10 16.30 -5.51
C ARG A 136 -9.66 14.95 -5.06
N VAL A 137 -8.81 13.93 -4.91
CA VAL A 137 -9.22 12.62 -4.38
C VAL A 137 -9.75 12.74 -2.96
N LEU A 138 -9.06 13.49 -2.09
CA LEU A 138 -9.53 13.76 -0.74
C LEU A 138 -10.87 14.50 -0.72
N GLY A 139 -11.07 15.50 -1.59
CA GLY A 139 -12.34 16.22 -1.69
C GLY A 139 -13.52 15.34 -2.13
N VAL A 140 -13.29 14.40 -3.06
CA VAL A 140 -14.33 13.42 -3.45
C VAL A 140 -14.71 12.53 -2.26
N LEU A 141 -13.72 12.04 -1.51
CA LEU A 141 -13.96 11.22 -0.33
C LEU A 141 -14.68 12.02 0.76
N ASP A 142 -14.25 13.26 1.02
CA ASP A 142 -14.80 14.10 2.08
C ASP A 142 -16.26 14.45 1.86
N GLY A 143 -16.60 14.83 0.62
CA GLY A 143 -17.99 15.09 0.23
C GLY A 143 -18.85 13.82 0.23
N TRP A 144 -18.29 12.67 -0.17
CA TRP A 144 -19.03 11.41 -0.11
C TRP A 144 -19.32 10.96 1.32
N LEU A 145 -18.36 11.18 2.23
CA LEU A 145 -18.44 10.80 3.64
C LEU A 145 -19.26 11.78 4.48
N GLU A 146 -19.81 12.85 3.89
CA GLU A 146 -20.73 13.74 4.58
C GLU A 146 -21.95 12.95 5.09
N GLY A 147 -22.14 12.96 6.41
CA GLY A 147 -23.20 12.20 7.09
C GLY A 147 -23.02 10.67 7.07
N LYS A 148 -21.88 10.14 6.59
CA LYS A 148 -21.62 8.70 6.48
C LYS A 148 -20.40 8.28 7.29
N GLN A 149 -20.45 7.06 7.84
CA GLN A 149 -19.30 6.49 8.55
C GLN A 149 -18.37 5.68 7.64
N TRP A 150 -18.90 5.11 6.56
CA TRP A 150 -18.18 4.21 5.64
C TRP A 150 -18.52 4.56 4.20
N LEU A 151 -17.69 4.12 3.26
CA LEU A 151 -17.91 4.38 1.83
C LEU A 151 -19.17 3.71 1.30
N VAL A 152 -19.51 2.52 1.81
CA VAL A 152 -20.70 1.76 1.38
C VAL A 152 -21.40 1.18 2.60
N GLY A 153 -22.72 1.37 2.68
CA GLY A 153 -23.56 0.80 3.73
C GLY A 153 -23.26 1.35 5.13
N ASP A 154 -23.36 0.48 6.12
CA ASP A 154 -23.30 0.75 7.55
C ASP A 154 -22.08 0.14 8.26
N LYS A 155 -21.20 -0.57 7.53
CA LYS A 155 -19.99 -1.18 8.09
C LYS A 155 -18.76 -0.92 7.23
N MET A 156 -17.59 -1.03 7.85
CA MET A 156 -16.30 -0.98 7.18
C MET A 156 -16.15 -2.17 6.23
N THR A 157 -15.70 -1.91 5.01
CA THR A 157 -15.52 -2.93 3.97
C THR A 157 -14.11 -2.97 3.41
N TYR A 158 -13.82 -3.91 2.53
CA TYR A 158 -12.56 -3.96 1.80
C TYR A 158 -12.31 -2.68 0.98
N ALA A 159 -13.39 -2.03 0.50
CA ALA A 159 -13.29 -0.79 -0.26
C ALA A 159 -12.73 0.33 0.62
N ASP A 160 -13.11 0.40 1.90
CA ASP A 160 -12.55 1.37 2.83
C ASP A 160 -11.07 1.06 3.13
N LEU A 161 -10.76 -0.20 3.41
CA LEU A 161 -9.42 -0.65 3.76
C LEU A 161 -8.39 -0.43 2.65
N ALA A 162 -8.81 -0.46 1.37
CA ALA A 162 -7.94 -0.24 0.23
C ALA A 162 -7.28 1.15 0.23
N PHE A 163 -7.93 2.18 0.79
CA PHE A 163 -7.38 3.54 0.86
C PHE A 163 -6.40 3.76 2.01
N LEU A 164 -6.48 2.92 3.04
CA LEU A 164 -5.79 3.12 4.31
C LEU A 164 -4.26 3.21 4.16
N PRO A 165 -3.57 2.33 3.39
CA PRO A 165 -2.12 2.39 3.23
C PRO A 165 -1.61 3.68 2.60
N TRP A 166 -2.32 4.22 1.60
CA TRP A 166 -1.94 5.48 0.96
C TRP A 166 -2.28 6.69 1.81
N ASN A 167 -3.43 6.67 2.51
CA ASN A 167 -3.83 7.73 3.42
C ASN A 167 -2.89 7.87 4.64
N ASP A 168 -2.35 6.75 5.12
CA ASP A 168 -1.37 6.73 6.20
C ASP A 168 -0.04 7.40 5.82
N ARG A 169 0.21 7.60 4.53
CA ARG A 169 1.48 8.12 3.98
C ARG A 169 1.40 9.51 3.39
N ILE A 170 0.25 10.19 3.47
CA ILE A 170 0.07 11.48 2.81
C ILE A 170 1.12 12.49 3.27
N ASP A 171 1.37 12.57 4.57
CA ASP A 171 2.40 13.42 5.17
C ASP A 171 3.78 13.23 4.51
N ALA A 172 4.18 11.97 4.31
CA ALA A 172 5.41 11.64 3.60
C ALA A 172 5.36 11.93 2.09
N VAL A 173 4.18 11.78 1.46
CA VAL A 173 3.98 11.99 0.01
C VAL A 173 4.05 13.48 -0.36
N ILE A 174 3.46 14.36 0.45
CA ILE A 174 3.40 15.81 0.19
C ILE A 174 4.29 16.64 1.12
N LEU A 175 5.08 16.00 1.98
CA LEU A 175 6.04 16.62 2.88
C LEU A 175 5.40 17.65 3.83
N CYS A 176 4.22 17.34 4.38
CA CYS A 176 3.55 18.14 5.41
C CYS A 176 3.70 17.51 6.80
N ALA A 177 3.32 18.24 7.84
CA ALA A 177 3.29 17.68 9.19
C ALA A 177 2.20 16.57 9.28
N PRO A 178 2.41 15.50 10.06
CA PRO A 178 1.43 14.41 10.20
C PRO A 178 0.01 14.86 10.56
N GLU A 179 -0.11 15.91 11.38
CA GLU A 179 -1.35 16.54 11.79
C GLU A 179 -2.05 17.33 10.66
N GLU A 180 -1.32 17.71 9.61
CA GLU A 180 -1.84 18.49 8.48
C GLU A 180 -2.27 17.62 7.30
N LYS A 181 -2.03 16.30 7.34
CA LYS A 181 -2.25 15.40 6.20
C LYS A 181 -3.69 15.41 5.65
N PHE A 182 -4.68 15.73 6.50
CA PHE A 182 -6.09 15.88 6.12
C PHE A 182 -6.64 17.29 6.30
N ALA A 183 -5.78 18.32 6.36
CA ALA A 183 -6.21 19.69 6.56
C ALA A 183 -7.22 20.14 5.48
N GLY A 184 -8.44 20.47 5.92
CA GLY A 184 -9.57 20.84 5.07
C GLY A 184 -10.50 19.68 4.68
N PHE A 185 -10.27 18.45 5.18
CA PHE A 185 -11.07 17.25 4.88
C PHE A 185 -11.45 16.50 6.18
N PRO A 186 -12.34 17.09 7.02
CA PRO A 186 -12.65 16.56 8.35
C PRO A 186 -13.35 15.19 8.32
N ASN A 187 -14.18 14.91 7.30
CA ASN A 187 -14.87 13.62 7.20
C ASN A 187 -13.88 12.51 6.85
N VAL A 188 -12.91 12.81 5.97
CA VAL A 188 -11.82 11.88 5.64
C VAL A 188 -10.94 11.62 6.84
N GLN A 189 -10.57 12.67 7.58
CA GLN A 189 -9.77 12.53 8.80
C GLN A 189 -10.44 11.57 9.79
N ALA A 190 -11.71 11.84 10.13
CA ALA A 190 -12.46 11.01 11.07
C ALA A 190 -12.60 9.57 10.58
N TRP A 191 -12.83 9.36 9.27
CA TRP A 191 -12.90 8.03 8.66
C TRP A 191 -11.57 7.27 8.70
N HIS A 192 -10.46 7.93 8.38
CA HIS A 192 -9.13 7.35 8.47
C HIS A 192 -8.79 6.97 9.91
N GLU A 193 -9.00 7.86 10.88
CA GLU A 193 -8.69 7.62 12.29
C GLU A 193 -9.47 6.44 12.86
N ARG A 194 -10.76 6.31 12.51
CA ARG A 194 -11.58 5.13 12.89
C ARG A 194 -10.96 3.82 12.41
N MET A 195 -10.45 3.78 11.18
CA MET A 195 -9.81 2.58 10.63
C MET A 195 -8.41 2.35 11.21
N ALA A 196 -7.60 3.40 11.34
CA ALA A 196 -6.24 3.33 11.84
C ALA A 196 -6.18 2.94 13.33
N ALA A 197 -7.22 3.27 14.11
CA ALA A 197 -7.32 2.88 15.51
C ALA A 197 -7.48 1.36 15.72
N ARG A 198 -7.87 0.60 14.67
CA ARG A 198 -8.19 -0.83 14.79
C ARG A 198 -6.95 -1.66 15.16
N PRO A 199 -7.06 -2.64 16.08
CA PRO A 199 -5.95 -3.52 16.44
C PRO A 199 -5.36 -4.28 15.25
N SER A 200 -6.20 -4.65 14.27
CA SER A 200 -5.76 -5.33 13.05
C SER A 200 -4.82 -4.45 12.23
N TRP A 201 -5.11 -3.16 12.10
CA TRP A 201 -4.25 -2.22 11.38
C TRP A 201 -2.92 -1.98 12.09
N LYS A 202 -2.96 -1.78 13.41
CA LYS A 202 -1.74 -1.61 14.22
C LYS A 202 -0.82 -2.81 14.11
N ARG A 203 -1.37 -4.01 14.30
CA ARG A 203 -0.63 -5.27 14.13
C ARG A 203 -0.04 -5.40 12.73
N SER A 204 -0.81 -5.02 11.72
CA SER A 204 -0.32 -4.93 10.36
C SER A 204 0.91 -4.01 10.30
N MET A 205 0.81 -2.75 10.73
CA MET A 205 1.94 -1.81 10.70
C MET A 205 3.17 -2.29 11.49
N ASP A 206 2.99 -2.98 12.62
CA ASP A 206 4.09 -3.59 13.38
C ASP A 206 4.82 -4.67 12.57
N ILE A 207 4.08 -5.55 11.89
CA ILE A 207 4.66 -6.58 11.01
C ILE A 207 5.45 -5.91 9.88
N ARG A 208 4.87 -4.87 9.26
CA ARG A 208 5.56 -4.12 8.21
C ARG A 208 6.84 -3.49 8.75
N ALA A 209 6.81 -2.87 9.92
CA ALA A 209 7.98 -2.27 10.54
C ALA A 209 9.10 -3.29 10.78
N GLY A 210 8.77 -4.48 11.28
CA GLY A 210 9.73 -5.58 11.42
C GLY A 210 10.36 -6.00 10.10
N LEU A 211 9.54 -6.18 9.06
CA LEU A 211 10.03 -6.55 7.72
C LEU A 211 10.90 -5.47 7.07
N MET A 212 10.61 -4.19 7.33
CA MET A 212 11.46 -3.09 6.87
C MET A 212 12.80 -3.10 7.59
N GLN A 213 12.80 -3.33 8.90
CA GLN A 213 14.01 -3.39 9.71
C GLN A 213 14.91 -4.57 9.30
N GLU A 214 14.33 -5.74 9.03
CA GLU A 214 15.06 -6.92 8.51
C GLU A 214 15.78 -6.62 7.18
N GLN A 215 15.27 -5.66 6.41
CA GLN A 215 15.85 -5.21 5.15
C GLN A 215 16.75 -3.97 5.32
N GLY A 216 17.02 -3.54 6.55
CA GLY A 216 17.80 -2.34 6.84
C GLY A 216 17.15 -1.05 6.31
N LEU A 217 15.82 -1.01 6.20
CA LEU A 217 15.06 0.13 5.71
C LEU A 217 14.37 0.90 6.85
N GLU A 218 14.29 2.22 6.70
CA GLU A 218 13.56 3.12 7.58
C GLU A 218 12.06 2.97 7.38
N ASN A 219 11.32 2.83 8.49
CA ASN A 219 9.90 2.50 8.48
C ASN A 219 9.00 3.53 7.76
N ALA A 220 9.34 4.82 7.88
CA ALA A 220 8.55 5.94 7.37
C ALA A 220 8.74 6.18 5.86
N THR A 221 9.92 5.90 5.33
CA THR A 221 10.31 6.30 3.97
C THR A 221 10.72 5.13 3.08
N GLY A 222 11.04 3.97 3.65
CA GLY A 222 11.64 2.84 2.93
C GLY A 222 13.09 3.10 2.50
N ARG A 223 13.72 4.16 3.01
CA ARG A 223 15.11 4.54 2.76
C ARG A 223 16.07 3.65 3.55
N PRO A 224 17.28 3.33 3.06
CA PRO A 224 18.25 2.59 3.87
C PRO A 224 18.54 3.31 5.20
N GLY A 225 18.41 2.59 6.32
CA GLY A 225 18.51 3.12 7.67
C GLY A 225 19.90 3.64 8.04
N ARG A 226 20.93 3.35 7.23
CA ARG A 226 22.28 3.89 7.40
C ARG A 226 22.36 5.41 7.19
N PHE A 227 21.42 5.98 6.44
CA PHE A 227 21.36 7.42 6.21
C PHE A 227 20.48 8.06 7.30
N LYS A 228 20.84 9.22 7.82
CA LYS A 228 20.08 9.94 8.86
C LYS A 228 19.08 10.95 8.31
N SER A 229 19.27 11.40 7.06
CA SER A 229 18.31 12.28 6.37
C SER A 229 18.17 11.98 4.87
N HIS A 230 17.09 12.46 4.26
CA HIS A 230 16.92 12.40 2.80
C HIS A 230 17.99 13.19 2.05
N GLN A 231 18.50 14.27 2.64
CA GLN A 231 19.61 15.04 2.09
C GLN A 231 20.92 14.24 2.06
N GLU A 232 21.22 13.50 3.13
CA GLU A 232 22.40 12.64 3.21
C GLU A 232 22.32 11.49 2.19
N TYR A 233 21.14 10.88 2.06
CA TYR A 233 20.89 9.87 1.03
C TYR A 233 21.09 10.42 -0.39
N LYS A 234 20.57 11.63 -0.67
CA LYS A 234 20.78 12.30 -1.96
C LYS A 234 22.24 12.64 -2.21
N ALA A 235 22.98 13.08 -1.19
CA ALA A 235 24.41 13.37 -1.29
C ALA A 235 25.20 12.12 -1.64
N ALA A 236 24.89 10.98 -1.02
CA ALA A 236 25.52 9.69 -1.33
C ALA A 236 25.25 9.22 -2.76
N ILE A 237 24.02 9.37 -3.27
CA ILE A 237 23.69 9.10 -4.68
C ILE A 237 24.50 10.01 -5.60
N ALA A 238 24.56 11.31 -5.29
CA ALA A 238 25.30 12.28 -6.10
C ALA A 238 26.82 12.03 -6.09
N ALA A 239 27.34 11.48 -4.99
CA ALA A 239 28.74 11.07 -4.84
C ALA A 239 29.05 9.72 -5.53
N GLY A 240 28.06 9.04 -6.10
CA GLY A 240 28.24 7.74 -6.75
C GLY A 240 28.47 6.59 -5.78
N GLU A 241 28.13 6.77 -4.50
CA GLU A 241 28.23 5.72 -3.49
C GLU A 241 27.23 4.59 -3.79
N ASP A 242 27.62 3.34 -3.50
CA ASP A 242 26.67 2.24 -3.52
C ASP A 242 25.69 2.38 -2.36
N THR A 243 24.54 2.99 -2.66
CA THR A 243 23.45 3.20 -1.72
C THR A 243 22.57 1.97 -1.51
N THR A 244 22.91 0.84 -2.15
CA THR A 244 22.17 -0.43 -2.03
C THR A 244 22.64 -1.33 -0.89
N GLU A 245 23.81 -1.05 -0.32
CA GLU A 245 24.28 -1.73 0.89
C GLU A 245 23.49 -1.26 2.12
N THR A 246 22.60 -2.12 2.59
CA THR A 246 21.93 -2.02 3.88
C THR A 246 22.87 -2.61 4.94
N VAL A 247 23.16 -1.86 6.00
CA VAL A 247 23.90 -2.38 7.17
C VAL A 247 23.03 -3.40 7.90
#